data_AF-A0A7S4I237-F1
#
_entry.id   AF-A0A7S4I237-F1
#
_cell.length_a   1.000
_cell.length_b   1.000
_cell.length_c   1.000
_cell.angle_alpha   90.00
_cell.angle_beta   90.00
_cell.angle_gamma   90.00
#
_symmetry.space_group_name_H-M   'P 1'
#
loop_
_entity.id
_entity.type
_entity.pdbx_description
1 polymer ?
#
loop_
_entity_poly.entity_id
_entity_poly.type
_entity_poly.pdbx_seq_one_letter_code
_entity_poly.pdbx_strand_id
1 'polypeptide(L)'
;DSGVLDKMHPISLGQGQGPIAEQLIVANQASGGWVVLQNCHLAKSWMPKLQMLVEAFPAMADIHNDFRLWLTSMPVPYFPVPVLQASVKMTFEPPKGMRANLKGTWATMTPEVFEGCVKPHEWLKLLFSLIFFHAAVQERRKFGPLGFNTRYDFNNTDLEVCVQTLRMFLDEQPVIPWEALLYVSGEIHYGGRVTDNWDRRTVMCMLRGYFCPGVLDEGYLFSTDSDLYFAPPDGDLQSYRDYVDGLPYNDTGRSS
;
A
#
# COMPACT_ATOMS: atom_id res chain seq x y z
N ASP A 1 -5.13 -17.17 -18.75
CA ASP A 1 -6.56 -17.01 -18.39
C ASP A 1 -7.12 -15.65 -18.82
N SER A 2 -7.33 -15.44 -20.13
CA SER A 2 -7.89 -14.19 -20.68
C SER A 2 -9.42 -14.07 -20.53
N GLY A 3 -10.14 -15.18 -20.31
CA GLY A 3 -11.62 -15.19 -20.33
C GLY A 3 -12.34 -14.79 -19.03
N VAL A 4 -11.64 -14.65 -17.90
CA VAL A 4 -12.26 -14.26 -16.62
C VAL A 4 -12.45 -12.74 -16.53
N LEU A 5 -11.49 -11.97 -17.04
CA LEU A 5 -11.56 -10.51 -17.06
C LEU A 5 -12.70 -10.00 -17.94
N ASP A 6 -12.97 -10.67 -19.06
CA ASP A 6 -14.06 -10.29 -19.99
C ASP A 6 -15.47 -10.50 -19.40
N LYS A 7 -15.60 -11.32 -18.35
CA LYS A 7 -16.86 -11.59 -17.64
C LYS A 7 -17.03 -10.76 -16.37
N MET A 8 -16.05 -9.91 -16.05
CA MET A 8 -16.02 -9.15 -14.81
C MET A 8 -16.62 -7.75 -15.00
N HIS A 9 -17.58 -7.41 -14.14
CA HIS A 9 -18.31 -6.15 -14.17
C HIS A 9 -18.12 -5.39 -12.85
N PRO A 10 -17.05 -4.60 -12.72
CA PRO A 10 -16.82 -3.79 -11.53
C PRO A 10 -17.71 -2.54 -11.49
N ILE A 11 -18.24 -2.22 -10.31
CA ILE A 11 -18.98 -0.98 -10.03
C ILE A 11 -18.58 -0.43 -8.67
N SER A 12 -18.15 0.83 -8.63
CA SER A 12 -17.85 1.55 -7.39
C SER A 12 -19.12 2.14 -6.79
N LEU A 13 -19.46 1.70 -5.58
CA LEU A 13 -20.63 2.18 -4.86
C LEU A 13 -20.33 3.56 -4.23
N GLY A 14 -21.22 4.50 -4.54
CA GLY A 14 -21.25 5.85 -4.01
C GLY A 14 -22.68 6.38 -4.02
N GLN A 15 -22.86 7.69 -3.86
CA GLN A 15 -24.18 8.30 -3.87
C GLN A 15 -24.90 8.01 -5.21
N GLY A 16 -26.10 7.44 -5.13
CA GLY A 16 -26.94 7.17 -6.31
C GLY A 16 -26.56 5.92 -7.14
N GLN A 17 -25.52 5.18 -6.79
CA GLN A 17 -25.07 4.01 -7.57
C GLN A 17 -25.84 2.70 -7.25
N GLY A 18 -26.62 2.68 -6.16
CA GLY A 18 -27.37 1.50 -5.73
C GLY A 18 -28.26 0.90 -6.83
N PRO A 19 -29.16 1.66 -7.47
CA PRO A 19 -30.03 1.14 -8.53
C PRO A 19 -29.27 0.54 -9.73
N ILE A 20 -28.12 1.11 -10.08
CA ILE A 20 -27.28 0.61 -11.18
C ILE A 20 -26.67 -0.74 -10.78
N ALA A 21 -26.19 -0.85 -9.54
CA ALA A 21 -25.70 -2.12 -9.00
C ALA A 21 -26.79 -3.21 -8.99
N GLU A 22 -28.03 -2.87 -8.65
CA GLU A 22 -29.16 -3.82 -8.70
C GLU A 22 -29.39 -4.36 -10.12
N GLN A 23 -29.46 -3.47 -11.11
CA GLN A 23 -29.64 -3.84 -12.51
C GLN A 23 -28.49 -4.72 -13.00
N LEU A 24 -27.26 -4.40 -12.60
CA LEU A 24 -26.07 -5.16 -13.00
C LEU A 24 -26.06 -6.56 -12.40
N ILE A 25 -26.48 -6.73 -11.14
CA ILE A 25 -26.64 -8.03 -10.49
C ILE A 25 -27.66 -8.86 -11.26
N VAL A 26 -28.86 -8.32 -11.48
CA VAL A 26 -29.96 -9.04 -12.15
C VAL A 26 -29.58 -9.44 -13.58
N ALA A 27 -28.96 -8.54 -14.34
CA ALA A 27 -28.57 -8.80 -15.72
C ALA A 27 -27.53 -9.93 -15.86
N ASN A 28 -26.70 -10.15 -14.84
CA ASN A 28 -25.60 -11.12 -14.89
C ASN A 28 -25.90 -12.46 -14.22
N GLN A 29 -27.01 -12.57 -13.49
CA GLN A 29 -27.43 -13.82 -12.82
C GLN A 29 -27.60 -14.97 -13.81
N ALA A 30 -28.25 -14.73 -14.96
CA ALA A 30 -28.53 -15.77 -15.95
C ALA A 30 -27.34 -16.04 -16.91
N SER A 31 -26.46 -15.06 -17.12
CA SER A 31 -25.32 -15.17 -18.04
C SER A 31 -24.05 -15.72 -17.36
N GLY A 32 -24.02 -15.80 -16.03
CA GLY A 32 -22.85 -16.23 -15.28
C GLY A 32 -21.76 -15.16 -15.16
N GLY A 33 -22.11 -13.89 -15.28
CA GLY A 33 -21.18 -12.77 -15.13
C GLY A 33 -20.70 -12.59 -13.68
N TRP A 34 -19.57 -11.93 -13.50
CA TRP A 34 -18.96 -11.67 -12.19
C TRP A 34 -19.16 -10.20 -11.84
N VAL A 35 -20.08 -9.90 -10.94
CA VAL A 35 -20.36 -8.53 -10.51
C VAL A 35 -19.49 -8.19 -9.30
N VAL A 36 -18.74 -7.09 -9.37
CA VAL A 36 -17.83 -6.67 -8.29
C VAL A 36 -18.26 -5.32 -7.76
N LEU A 37 -18.91 -5.33 -6.60
CA LEU A 37 -19.34 -4.13 -5.88
C LEU A 37 -18.16 -3.60 -5.06
N GLN A 38 -17.59 -2.48 -5.47
CA GLN A 38 -16.48 -1.83 -4.77
C GLN A 38 -16.99 -0.80 -3.77
N ASN A 39 -16.27 -0.61 -2.67
CA ASN A 39 -16.55 0.44 -1.67
C ASN A 39 -17.94 0.38 -1.02
N CYS A 40 -18.44 -0.82 -0.71
CA CYS A 40 -19.79 -1.02 -0.18
C CYS A 40 -20.09 -0.19 1.09
N HIS A 41 -19.10 0.00 1.96
CA HIS A 41 -19.19 0.89 3.12
C HIS A 41 -19.63 2.33 2.81
N LEU A 42 -19.47 2.83 1.58
CA LEU A 42 -19.94 4.17 1.21
C LEU A 42 -21.46 4.21 0.91
N ALA A 43 -22.11 3.06 0.70
CA ALA A 43 -23.52 2.96 0.31
C ALA A 43 -24.44 2.53 1.46
N LYS A 44 -24.32 3.18 2.63
CA LYS A 44 -25.07 2.83 3.86
C LYS A 44 -26.58 2.67 3.64
N SER A 45 -27.23 3.60 2.92
CA SER A 45 -28.68 3.58 2.71
C SER A 45 -29.15 2.44 1.80
N TRP A 46 -28.27 1.87 0.99
CA TRP A 46 -28.58 0.80 0.05
C TRP A 46 -28.34 -0.61 0.61
N MET A 47 -27.58 -0.73 1.71
CA MET A 47 -27.28 -2.00 2.37
C MET A 47 -28.51 -2.90 2.66
N PRO A 48 -29.68 -2.38 3.10
CA PRO A 48 -30.88 -3.21 3.29
C PRO A 48 -31.36 -3.86 1.98
N LYS A 49 -31.22 -3.15 0.86
CA LYS A 49 -31.63 -3.65 -0.46
C LYS A 49 -30.67 -4.72 -0.98
N LEU A 50 -29.36 -4.53 -0.76
CA LEU A 50 -28.37 -5.57 -1.01
C LEU A 50 -28.69 -6.85 -0.23
N GLN A 51 -29.05 -6.73 1.06
CA GLN A 51 -29.45 -7.88 1.87
C GLN A 51 -30.62 -8.64 1.24
N MET A 52 -31.70 -7.94 0.88
CA MET A 52 -32.86 -8.56 0.23
C MET A 52 -32.49 -9.30 -1.07
N LEU A 53 -31.57 -8.75 -1.87
CA LEU A 53 -31.12 -9.40 -3.10
C LEU A 53 -30.37 -10.70 -2.80
N VAL A 54 -29.42 -10.67 -1.87
CA VAL A 54 -28.61 -11.85 -1.52
C VAL A 54 -29.47 -12.94 -0.88
N GLU A 55 -30.42 -12.58 -0.02
CA GLU A 55 -31.36 -13.53 0.60
C GLU A 55 -32.30 -14.20 -0.42
N ALA A 56 -32.56 -13.55 -1.57
CA ALA A 56 -33.39 -14.11 -2.62
C ALA A 56 -32.64 -15.15 -3.49
N PHE A 57 -31.30 -15.13 -3.54
CA PHE A 57 -30.53 -16.00 -4.44
C PHE A 57 -30.82 -17.50 -4.26
N PRO A 58 -30.89 -18.06 -3.03
CA PRO A 58 -31.15 -19.49 -2.86
C PRO A 58 -32.52 -19.95 -3.39
N ALA A 59 -33.49 -19.03 -3.50
CA ALA A 59 -34.83 -19.32 -3.99
C ALA A 59 -34.97 -19.17 -5.51
N MET A 60 -33.94 -18.67 -6.20
CA MET A 60 -33.95 -18.48 -7.66
C MET A 60 -33.50 -19.76 -8.37
N ALA A 61 -34.37 -20.31 -9.22
CA ALA A 61 -34.08 -21.54 -9.96
C ALA A 61 -33.04 -21.36 -11.09
N ASP A 62 -32.91 -20.14 -11.62
CA ASP A 62 -32.20 -19.86 -12.88
C ASP A 62 -30.88 -19.07 -12.68
N ILE A 63 -30.27 -19.12 -11.48
CA ILE A 63 -28.95 -18.53 -11.30
C ILE A 63 -27.91 -19.43 -11.97
N HIS A 64 -27.15 -18.85 -12.89
CA HIS A 64 -26.09 -19.54 -13.60
C HIS A 64 -24.97 -19.96 -12.63
N ASN A 65 -24.47 -21.20 -12.76
CA ASN A 65 -23.46 -21.76 -11.86
C ASN A 65 -22.15 -20.96 -11.81
N ASP A 66 -21.81 -20.23 -12.88
CA ASP A 66 -20.62 -19.36 -12.93
C ASP A 66 -20.84 -17.96 -12.34
N PHE A 67 -22.07 -17.57 -12.01
CA PHE A 67 -22.35 -16.25 -11.46
C PHE A 67 -21.60 -16.06 -10.14
N ARG A 68 -20.95 -14.90 -9.98
CA ARG A 68 -20.27 -14.51 -8.74
C ARG A 68 -20.63 -13.07 -8.39
N LEU A 69 -20.94 -12.83 -7.12
CA LEU A 69 -21.07 -11.50 -6.55
C LEU A 69 -19.91 -11.25 -5.58
N TRP A 70 -19.00 -10.36 -5.95
CA TRP A 70 -17.87 -9.94 -5.14
C TRP A 70 -18.17 -8.60 -4.47
N LEU A 71 -17.80 -8.47 -3.19
CA LEU A 71 -17.99 -7.24 -2.42
C LEU A 71 -16.66 -6.81 -1.82
N THR A 72 -16.26 -5.55 -2.04
CA THR A 72 -15.15 -4.93 -1.31
C THR A 72 -15.69 -3.87 -0.35
N SER A 73 -15.27 -3.92 0.91
CA SER A 73 -15.75 -3.02 1.95
C SER A 73 -14.77 -2.90 3.11
N MET A 74 -14.72 -1.71 3.73
CA MET A 74 -14.20 -1.58 5.09
C MET A 74 -15.21 -2.13 6.10
N PRO A 75 -14.78 -2.62 7.28
CA PRO A 75 -15.69 -3.03 8.35
C PRO A 75 -16.51 -1.85 8.84
N VAL A 76 -17.84 -1.99 8.84
CA VAL A 76 -18.78 -0.97 9.32
C VAL A 76 -19.93 -1.63 10.09
N PRO A 77 -20.44 -0.99 11.17
CA PRO A 77 -21.43 -1.63 12.04
C PRO A 77 -22.80 -1.84 11.39
N TYR A 78 -23.07 -1.14 10.29
CA TYR A 78 -24.32 -1.24 9.53
C TYR A 78 -24.22 -2.18 8.31
N PHE A 79 -23.08 -2.86 8.12
CA PHE A 79 -22.99 -3.85 7.04
C PHE A 79 -23.95 -5.01 7.37
N PRO A 80 -24.79 -5.48 6.44
CA PRO A 80 -25.82 -6.47 6.74
C PRO A 80 -25.23 -7.79 7.23
N VAL A 81 -25.57 -8.17 8.47
CA VAL A 81 -25.13 -9.43 9.08
C VAL A 81 -25.55 -10.64 8.25
N PRO A 82 -26.76 -10.71 7.66
CA PRO A 82 -27.15 -11.86 6.82
C PRO A 82 -26.31 -11.99 5.55
N VAL A 83 -25.95 -10.86 4.91
CA VAL A 83 -25.02 -10.86 3.77
C VAL A 83 -23.68 -11.41 4.19
N LEU A 84 -23.14 -10.97 5.34
CA LEU A 84 -21.92 -11.54 5.89
C LEU A 84 -22.09 -13.05 6.10
N GLN A 85 -23.10 -13.50 6.85
CA GLN A 85 -23.31 -14.93 7.13
C GLN A 85 -23.35 -15.78 5.85
N ALA A 86 -24.01 -15.31 4.79
CA ALA A 86 -24.11 -15.99 3.50
C ALA A 86 -22.84 -15.91 2.61
N SER A 87 -21.88 -15.04 2.92
CA SER A 87 -20.69 -14.79 2.09
C SER A 87 -19.47 -15.61 2.54
N VAL A 88 -18.53 -15.86 1.63
CA VAL A 88 -17.14 -16.21 1.97
C VAL A 88 -16.39 -14.91 2.27
N LYS A 89 -15.68 -14.84 3.40
CA LYS A 89 -14.97 -13.63 3.84
C LYS A 89 -13.47 -13.84 3.69
N MET A 90 -12.81 -12.86 3.10
CA MET A 90 -11.37 -12.77 3.06
C MET A 90 -10.96 -11.41 3.60
N THR A 91 -10.03 -11.40 4.54
CA THR A 91 -9.43 -10.16 5.05
C THR A 91 -8.12 -9.93 4.34
N PHE A 92 -8.02 -8.82 3.60
CA PHE A 92 -6.75 -8.36 3.06
C PHE A 92 -6.14 -7.41 4.10
N GLU A 93 -5.21 -7.93 4.90
CA GLU A 93 -4.41 -7.10 5.79
C GLU A 93 -3.10 -6.72 5.09
N PRO A 94 -2.64 -5.46 5.19
CA PRO A 94 -1.33 -5.11 4.69
C PRO A 94 -0.24 -5.94 5.39
N PRO A 95 0.89 -6.23 4.72
CA PRO A 95 2.01 -6.93 5.32
C PRO A 95 2.37 -6.32 6.69
N LYS A 96 2.66 -7.17 7.67
CA LYS A 96 3.01 -6.72 9.03
C LYS A 96 4.49 -6.91 9.30
N GLY A 97 5.15 -5.82 9.69
CA GLY A 97 6.57 -5.79 10.05
C GLY A 97 7.41 -5.17 8.94
N MET A 98 8.55 -4.59 9.33
CA MET A 98 9.52 -3.98 8.43
C MET A 98 9.91 -4.93 7.31
N ARG A 99 10.27 -6.16 7.65
CA ARG A 99 10.61 -7.19 6.66
C ARG A 99 9.50 -7.41 5.64
N ALA A 100 8.24 -7.51 6.07
CA ALA A 100 7.14 -7.80 5.17
C ALA A 100 6.86 -6.65 4.20
N ASN A 101 6.92 -5.40 4.67
CA ASN A 101 6.80 -4.22 3.80
C ASN A 101 7.96 -4.15 2.80
N LEU A 102 9.20 -4.26 3.29
CA LEU A 102 10.40 -4.28 2.44
C LEU A 102 10.30 -5.39 1.39
N LYS A 103 9.96 -6.61 1.80
CA LYS A 103 9.84 -7.76 0.89
C LYS A 103 8.77 -7.51 -0.17
N GLY A 104 7.64 -6.90 0.20
CA GLY A 104 6.60 -6.50 -0.75
C GLY A 104 7.12 -5.55 -1.82
N THR A 105 7.81 -4.48 -1.43
CA THR A 105 8.37 -3.49 -2.35
C THR A 105 9.47 -4.08 -3.23
N TRP A 106 10.41 -4.84 -2.67
CA TRP A 106 11.53 -5.44 -3.40
C TRP A 106 11.14 -6.59 -4.33
N ALA A 107 10.02 -7.27 -4.05
CA ALA A 107 9.46 -8.29 -4.94
C ALA A 107 8.92 -7.67 -6.25
N THR A 108 8.38 -6.45 -6.19
CA THR A 108 7.88 -5.73 -7.37
C THR A 108 8.92 -4.88 -8.08
N MET A 109 10.12 -4.72 -7.48
CA MET A 109 11.22 -3.96 -8.07
C MET A 109 11.69 -4.60 -9.38
N THR A 110 11.81 -3.80 -10.43
CA THR A 110 12.27 -4.25 -11.76
C THR A 110 13.73 -3.85 -12.01
N PRO A 111 14.46 -4.59 -12.87
CA PRO A 111 15.84 -4.23 -13.24
C PRO A 111 15.94 -2.82 -13.84
N GLU A 112 14.93 -2.36 -14.59
CA GLU A 112 14.92 -1.04 -15.23
C GLU A 112 14.88 0.11 -14.22
N VAL A 113 14.23 -0.10 -13.07
CA VAL A 113 14.23 0.87 -11.96
C VAL A 113 15.54 0.74 -11.17
N PHE A 114 15.95 -0.48 -10.87
CA PHE A 114 17.15 -0.77 -10.06
C PHE A 114 18.42 -0.21 -10.70
N GLU A 115 18.59 -0.38 -12.02
CA GLU A 115 19.78 0.01 -12.78
C GLU A 115 19.60 1.34 -13.53
N GLY A 116 18.52 2.07 -13.25
CA GLY A 116 18.07 3.18 -14.09
C GLY A 116 18.81 4.51 -13.91
N CYS A 117 19.66 4.68 -12.89
CA CYS A 117 20.24 5.98 -12.54
C CYS A 117 21.71 6.11 -13.00
N VAL A 118 22.12 7.32 -13.38
CA VAL A 118 23.49 7.62 -13.82
C VAL A 118 24.52 7.60 -12.67
N LYS A 119 24.04 7.64 -11.42
CA LYS A 119 24.85 7.58 -10.18
C LYS A 119 24.50 6.31 -9.40
N PRO A 120 24.98 5.12 -9.82
CA PRO A 120 24.46 3.83 -9.35
C PRO A 120 24.65 3.62 -7.85
N HIS A 121 25.81 3.99 -7.31
CA HIS A 121 26.10 3.83 -5.88
C HIS A 121 25.15 4.69 -5.02
N GLU A 122 25.09 6.00 -5.30
CA GLU A 122 24.22 6.94 -4.60
C GLU A 122 22.75 6.57 -4.75
N TRP A 123 22.36 6.12 -5.95
CA TRP A 123 21.02 5.64 -6.24
C TRP A 123 20.64 4.44 -5.38
N LEU A 124 21.45 3.38 -5.36
CA LEU A 124 21.11 2.16 -4.64
C LEU A 124 21.05 2.39 -3.11
N LYS A 125 22.00 3.15 -2.55
CA LYS A 125 21.99 3.52 -1.13
C LYS A 125 20.75 4.33 -0.76
N LEU A 126 20.42 5.37 -1.54
CA LEU A 126 19.28 6.25 -1.26
C LEU A 126 17.93 5.60 -1.59
N LEU A 127 17.86 4.75 -2.62
CA LEU A 127 16.67 3.97 -2.96
C LEU A 127 16.33 3.01 -1.82
N PHE A 128 17.32 2.26 -1.32
CA PHE A 128 17.11 1.39 -0.18
C PHE A 128 16.67 2.17 1.06
N SER A 129 17.36 3.27 1.36
CA SER A 129 17.03 4.14 2.48
C SER A 129 15.61 4.71 2.41
N LEU A 130 15.16 5.15 1.22
CA LEU A 130 13.80 5.64 0.99
C LEU A 130 12.75 4.52 1.16
N ILE A 131 13.01 3.33 0.63
CA ILE A 131 12.12 2.17 0.78
C ILE A 131 12.03 1.75 2.25
N PHE A 132 13.15 1.82 2.98
CA PHE A 132 13.17 1.55 4.41
C PHE A 132 12.39 2.61 5.21
N PHE A 133 12.57 3.89 4.90
CA PHE A 133 11.75 4.97 5.45
C PHE A 133 10.25 4.73 5.21
N HIS A 134 9.87 4.34 3.98
CA HIS A 134 8.50 4.04 3.62
C HIS A 134 7.91 2.92 4.49
N ALA A 135 8.66 1.83 4.65
CA ALA A 135 8.28 0.74 5.55
C ALA A 135 8.17 1.21 7.01
N ALA A 136 9.10 2.05 7.47
CA ALA A 136 9.11 2.57 8.84
C ALA A 136 7.89 3.45 9.14
N VAL A 137 7.51 4.36 8.24
CA VAL A 137 6.31 5.19 8.45
C VAL A 137 5.01 4.38 8.38
N GLN A 138 4.97 3.31 7.58
CA GLN A 138 3.84 2.37 7.55
C GLN A 138 3.71 1.57 8.85
N GLU A 139 4.83 1.06 9.38
CA GLU A 139 4.84 0.35 10.67
C GLU A 139 4.50 1.28 11.83
N ARG A 140 5.06 2.49 11.85
CA ARG A 140 4.83 3.47 12.90
C ARG A 140 3.35 3.79 13.10
N ARG A 141 2.55 3.84 12.04
CA ARG A 141 1.09 4.05 12.10
C ARG A 141 0.37 3.07 13.01
N LYS A 142 0.90 1.85 13.20
CA LYS A 142 0.26 0.80 13.98
C LYS A 142 0.19 1.12 15.47
N PHE A 143 1.06 1.99 15.97
CA PHE A 143 1.10 2.40 17.36
C PHE A 143 0.07 3.47 17.71
N GLY A 144 -0.86 3.80 16.80
CA GLY A 144 -1.90 4.79 17.02
C GLY A 144 -1.29 6.14 17.42
N PRO A 145 -1.85 6.83 18.43
CA PRO A 145 -1.34 8.13 18.89
C PRO A 145 0.12 8.15 19.35
N LEU A 146 0.73 7.00 19.67
CA LEU A 146 2.17 6.94 19.99
C LEU A 146 3.05 6.99 18.73
N GLY A 147 2.50 6.59 17.58
CA GLY A 147 3.14 6.68 16.28
C GLY A 147 2.84 8.01 15.59
N PHE A 148 1.56 8.26 15.33
CA PHE A 148 1.00 9.49 14.75
C PHE A 148 -0.32 9.85 15.43
N ASN A 149 -0.56 11.13 15.69
CA ASN A 149 -1.81 11.64 16.24
C ASN A 149 -3.01 11.32 15.34
N THR A 150 -2.81 11.39 14.02
CA THR A 150 -3.83 11.06 13.00
C THR A 150 -3.46 9.80 12.22
N ARG A 151 -4.47 9.03 11.79
CA ARG A 151 -4.26 7.88 10.90
C ARG A 151 -4.08 8.35 9.45
N TYR A 152 -2.85 8.32 8.96
CA TYR A 152 -2.51 8.57 7.55
C TYR A 152 -2.46 7.27 6.75
N ASP A 153 -2.69 7.32 5.45
CA ASP A 153 -2.57 6.15 4.57
C ASP A 153 -1.43 6.36 3.56
N PHE A 154 -0.19 6.12 4.04
CA PHE A 154 1.00 6.10 3.20
C PHE A 154 0.98 4.85 2.33
N ASN A 155 0.99 5.04 1.01
CA ASN A 155 0.81 3.97 0.05
C ASN A 155 1.89 3.97 -1.04
N ASN A 156 1.86 2.98 -1.92
CA ASN A 156 2.90 2.81 -2.94
C ASN A 156 3.02 3.99 -3.90
N THR A 157 1.94 4.74 -4.16
CA THR A 157 2.01 5.93 -5.01
C THR A 157 2.94 7.00 -4.42
N ASP A 158 3.04 7.07 -3.09
CA ASP A 158 3.94 8.01 -2.41
C ASP A 158 5.39 7.64 -2.60
N LEU A 159 5.65 6.34 -2.47
CA LEU A 159 6.96 5.79 -2.71
C LEU A 159 7.35 5.98 -4.18
N GLU A 160 6.48 5.62 -5.13
CA GLU A 160 6.74 5.70 -6.56
C GLU A 160 7.10 7.13 -7.01
N VAL A 161 6.30 8.12 -6.63
CA VAL A 161 6.58 9.53 -6.97
C VAL A 161 7.87 10.02 -6.31
N CYS A 162 8.14 9.58 -5.07
CA CYS A 162 9.35 9.95 -4.36
C CYS A 162 10.61 9.29 -4.98
N VAL A 163 10.51 8.04 -5.43
CA VAL A 163 11.57 7.31 -6.15
C VAL A 163 11.85 7.98 -7.50
N GLN A 164 10.81 8.38 -8.24
CA GLN A 164 10.96 9.11 -9.51
C GLN A 164 11.67 10.45 -9.30
N THR A 165 11.31 11.17 -8.25
CA THR A 165 11.92 12.46 -7.91
C THR A 165 13.38 12.28 -7.47
N LEU A 166 13.67 11.26 -6.67
CA LEU A 166 15.04 10.92 -6.29
C LEU A 166 15.90 10.64 -7.53
N ARG A 167 15.37 9.83 -8.48
CA ARG A 167 16.06 9.54 -9.74
C ARG A 167 16.32 10.80 -10.54
N MET A 168 15.31 11.65 -10.71
CA MET A 168 15.45 12.93 -11.42
C MET A 168 16.54 13.82 -10.81
N PHE A 169 16.56 13.98 -9.47
CA PHE A 169 17.62 14.76 -8.82
C PHE A 169 19.01 14.15 -9.02
N LEU A 170 19.15 12.83 -8.92
CA LEU A 170 20.44 12.16 -9.13
C LEU A 170 20.87 12.15 -10.59
N ASP A 171 19.95 12.14 -11.55
CA ASP A 171 20.30 12.17 -12.97
C ASP A 171 20.68 13.59 -13.42
N GLU A 172 19.95 14.61 -12.96
CA GLU A 172 20.10 16.00 -13.44
C GLU A 172 21.13 16.83 -12.66
N GLN A 173 21.29 16.58 -11.35
CA GLN A 173 22.15 17.43 -10.50
C GLN A 173 23.55 16.82 -10.35
N PRO A 174 24.63 17.64 -10.48
CA PRO A 174 26.00 17.14 -10.31
C PRO A 174 26.31 16.73 -8.87
N VAL A 175 25.66 17.38 -7.90
CA VAL A 175 25.77 17.11 -6.46
C VAL A 175 24.37 16.84 -5.91
N ILE A 176 24.27 15.90 -4.98
CA ILE A 176 23.00 15.53 -4.34
C ILE A 176 22.41 16.75 -3.60
N PRO A 177 21.23 17.25 -3.99
CA PRO A 177 20.62 18.42 -3.36
C PRO A 177 19.84 18.00 -2.10
N TRP A 178 20.56 17.68 -1.02
CA TRP A 178 19.99 17.12 0.21
C TRP A 178 18.79 17.90 0.77
N GLU A 179 18.89 19.24 0.83
CA GLU A 179 17.80 20.07 1.34
C GLU A 179 16.55 19.99 0.44
N ALA A 180 16.72 19.97 -0.88
CA ALA A 180 15.63 19.83 -1.83
C ALA A 180 15.00 18.43 -1.76
N LEU A 181 15.82 17.38 -1.64
CA LEU A 181 15.34 16.01 -1.45
C LEU A 181 14.50 15.88 -0.19
N LEU A 182 14.98 16.42 0.93
CA LEU A 182 14.25 16.43 2.20
C LEU A 182 12.95 17.22 2.10
N TYR A 183 12.99 18.41 1.50
CA TYR A 183 11.80 19.25 1.36
C TYR A 183 10.76 18.59 0.46
N VAL A 184 11.13 18.16 -0.74
CA VAL A 184 10.17 17.59 -1.70
C VAL A 184 9.61 16.26 -1.19
N SER A 185 10.45 15.39 -0.65
CA SER A 185 10.00 14.09 -0.16
C SER A 185 9.17 14.22 1.12
N GLY A 186 9.62 15.05 2.06
CA GLY A 186 9.00 15.16 3.38
C GLY A 186 7.85 16.15 3.46
N GLU A 187 7.95 17.33 2.83
CA GLU A 187 6.92 18.38 2.90
C GLU A 187 5.86 18.24 1.81
N ILE A 188 6.23 17.70 0.63
CA ILE A 188 5.33 17.58 -0.53
C ILE A 188 4.79 16.15 -0.68
N HIS A 189 5.63 15.14 -0.89
CA HIS A 189 5.14 13.77 -1.15
C HIS A 189 4.46 13.13 0.06
N TYR A 190 5.22 12.94 1.15
CA TYR A 190 4.66 12.37 2.39
C TYR A 190 3.88 13.44 3.16
N GLY A 191 4.43 14.66 3.26
CA GLY A 191 3.82 15.77 4.00
C GLY A 191 2.50 16.27 3.42
N GLY A 192 2.23 16.05 2.13
CA GLY A 192 0.94 16.34 1.52
C GLY A 192 -0.24 15.56 2.13
N ARG A 193 0.03 14.41 2.78
CA ARG A 193 -0.98 13.66 3.55
C ARG A 193 -1.12 14.11 4.99
N VAL A 194 -0.09 14.76 5.54
CA VAL A 194 0.04 14.96 6.97
C VAL A 194 -0.55 16.31 7.35
N THR A 195 -1.68 16.25 8.07
CA THR A 195 -2.47 17.41 8.46
C THR A 195 -2.10 17.97 9.84
N ASP A 196 -1.53 17.16 10.72
CA ASP A 196 -1.12 17.58 12.07
C ASP A 196 0.34 18.07 12.05
N ASN A 197 0.60 19.19 12.72
CA ASN A 197 1.93 19.81 12.71
C ASN A 197 2.98 18.97 13.44
N TRP A 198 2.59 18.24 14.50
CA TRP A 198 3.51 17.37 15.24
C TRP A 198 3.81 16.10 14.47
N ASP A 199 2.81 15.53 13.81
CA ASP A 199 3.00 14.40 12.90
C ASP A 199 3.89 14.80 11.72
N ARG A 200 3.71 16.01 11.15
CA ARG A 200 4.54 16.53 10.05
C ARG A 200 5.99 16.66 10.50
N ARG A 201 6.22 17.24 11.69
CA ARG A 201 7.56 17.31 12.29
C ARG A 201 8.15 15.92 12.54
N THR A 202 7.34 14.93 12.91
CA THR A 202 7.78 13.55 13.12
C THR A 202 8.25 12.92 11.82
N VAL A 203 7.45 13.01 10.74
CA VAL A 203 7.82 12.52 9.41
C VAL A 203 9.12 13.17 8.93
N MET A 204 9.25 14.50 9.06
CA MET A 204 10.47 15.22 8.70
C MET A 204 11.68 14.80 9.53
N CYS A 205 11.50 14.57 10.83
CA CYS A 205 12.56 14.13 11.72
C CYS A 205 13.05 12.72 11.34
N MET A 206 12.13 11.80 11.05
CA MET A 206 12.47 10.46 10.58
C MET A 206 13.22 10.53 9.25
N LEU A 207 12.67 11.24 8.26
CA LEU A 207 13.25 11.33 6.91
C LEU A 207 14.69 11.87 6.91
N ARG A 208 15.04 12.78 7.81
CA ARG A 208 16.42 13.28 7.96
C ARG A 208 17.45 12.19 8.28
N GLY A 209 17.04 11.11 8.94
CA GLY A 209 17.90 9.94 9.17
C GLY A 209 18.04 9.04 7.94
N TYR A 210 17.18 9.19 6.93
CA TYR A 210 17.19 8.39 5.71
C TYR A 210 17.72 9.16 4.50
N PHE A 211 17.66 10.49 4.52
CA PHE A 211 18.29 11.38 3.54
C PHE A 211 19.31 12.27 4.22
N CYS A 212 20.48 11.70 4.47
CA CYS A 212 21.66 12.43 4.91
C CYS A 212 22.92 11.85 4.25
N PRO A 213 24.02 12.62 4.19
CA PRO A 213 25.27 12.17 3.59
C PRO A 213 25.78 10.83 4.14
N GLY A 214 25.60 10.59 5.45
CA GLY A 214 26.04 9.35 6.09
C GLY A 214 25.43 8.08 5.51
N VAL A 215 24.27 8.13 4.86
CA VAL A 215 23.63 6.97 4.22
C VAL A 215 24.48 6.39 3.09
N LEU A 216 25.36 7.21 2.50
CA LEU A 216 26.29 6.78 1.47
C LEU A 216 27.51 6.05 2.04
N ASP A 217 27.77 6.18 3.35
CA ASP A 217 28.90 5.54 3.99
C ASP A 217 28.65 4.05 4.21
N GLU A 218 29.68 3.23 4.03
CA GLU A 218 29.62 1.81 4.40
C GLU A 218 29.45 1.66 5.92
N GLY A 219 28.46 0.88 6.33
CA GLY A 219 28.15 0.65 7.75
C GLY A 219 27.17 1.64 8.38
N TYR A 220 26.55 2.54 7.61
CA TYR A 220 25.45 3.37 8.13
C TYR A 220 24.26 2.51 8.55
N LEU A 221 23.89 2.60 9.83
CA LEU A 221 22.76 1.88 10.41
C LEU A 221 21.50 2.75 10.45
N PHE A 222 20.38 2.20 10.01
CA PHE A 222 19.07 2.86 10.10
C PHE A 222 18.46 2.81 11.51
N SER A 223 19.02 1.97 12.38
CA SER A 223 18.61 1.88 13.79
C SER A 223 19.85 1.85 14.67
N THR A 224 19.83 2.63 15.74
CA THR A 224 20.89 2.60 16.77
C THR A 224 20.84 1.36 17.64
N ASP A 225 19.69 0.67 17.66
CA ASP A 225 19.43 -0.47 18.54
C ASP A 225 19.65 -1.81 17.82
N SER A 226 20.10 -1.78 16.55
CA SER A 226 20.26 -2.98 15.73
C SER A 226 21.28 -2.78 14.62
N ASP A 227 22.28 -3.67 14.59
CA ASP A 227 23.28 -3.74 13.51
C ASP A 227 22.74 -4.43 12.25
N LEU A 228 21.46 -4.85 12.25
CA LEU A 228 20.86 -5.62 11.16
C LEU A 228 20.28 -4.74 10.06
N TYR A 229 19.94 -3.47 10.35
CA TYR A 229 19.20 -2.61 9.43
C TYR A 229 20.14 -1.56 8.81
N PHE A 230 20.54 -1.79 7.56
CA PHE A 230 21.44 -0.94 6.79
C PHE A 230 21.16 -1.08 5.29
N ALA A 231 21.67 -0.17 4.46
CA ALA A 231 21.61 -0.34 3.01
C ALA A 231 22.65 -1.39 2.58
N PRO A 232 22.26 -2.46 1.85
CA PRO A 232 23.21 -3.47 1.37
C PRO A 232 24.38 -2.85 0.60
N PRO A 233 25.55 -3.54 0.54
CA PRO A 233 26.61 -3.17 -0.39
C PRO A 233 26.12 -3.20 -1.85
N ASP A 234 26.84 -2.51 -2.73
CA ASP A 234 26.55 -2.51 -4.16
C ASP A 234 26.60 -3.95 -4.71
N GLY A 235 25.57 -4.32 -5.47
CA GLY A 235 25.34 -5.68 -5.93
C GLY A 235 24.18 -5.76 -6.91
N ASP A 236 23.83 -6.98 -7.32
CA ASP A 236 22.67 -7.19 -8.19
C ASP A 236 21.35 -7.08 -7.41
N LEU A 237 20.23 -6.96 -8.13
CA LEU A 237 18.91 -6.88 -7.52
C LEU A 237 18.58 -8.10 -6.63
N GLN A 238 19.15 -9.27 -6.92
CA GLN A 238 18.90 -10.48 -6.13
C GLN A 238 19.56 -10.38 -4.75
N SER A 239 20.77 -9.83 -4.64
CA SER A 239 21.47 -9.62 -3.37
C SER A 239 20.67 -8.73 -2.41
N TYR A 240 19.95 -7.73 -2.93
CA TYR A 240 19.07 -6.85 -2.16
C TYR A 240 17.83 -7.61 -1.66
N ARG A 241 17.24 -8.47 -2.50
CA ARG A 241 16.12 -9.34 -2.11
C ARG A 241 16.54 -10.36 -1.05
N ASP A 242 17.71 -10.96 -1.21
CA ASP A 242 18.27 -11.93 -0.27
C ASP A 242 18.57 -11.30 1.09
N TYR A 243 19.11 -10.07 1.10
CA TYR A 243 19.29 -9.30 2.34
C TYR A 243 17.96 -9.09 3.07
N VAL A 244 16.93 -8.63 2.36
CA VAL A 244 15.59 -8.42 2.94
C VAL A 244 14.98 -9.73 3.44
N ASP A 245 15.24 -10.84 2.76
CA ASP A 245 14.81 -12.17 3.21
C ASP A 245 15.57 -12.68 4.44
N GLY A 246 16.78 -12.18 4.68
CA GLY A 246 17.57 -12.45 5.88
C GLY A 246 17.11 -11.67 7.13
N LEU A 247 16.28 -10.63 6.97
CA LEU A 247 15.81 -9.82 8.11
C LEU A 247 14.93 -10.63 9.08
N PRO A 248 14.89 -10.24 10.37
CA PRO A 248 14.05 -10.91 11.36
C PRO A 248 12.56 -10.79 11.02
N TYR A 249 11.77 -11.82 11.38
CA TYR A 249 10.32 -11.81 11.18
C TYR A 249 9.60 -10.89 12.19
N ASN A 250 10.09 -10.84 13.42
CA ASN A 250 9.58 -9.96 14.47
C ASN A 250 10.55 -8.80 14.67
N ASP A 251 10.08 -7.58 14.45
CA ASP A 251 10.83 -6.39 14.80
C ASP A 251 10.81 -6.20 16.32
N THR A 252 11.94 -5.83 16.91
CA THR A 252 11.95 -5.32 18.29
C THR A 252 11.23 -3.98 18.29
N GLY A 253 10.17 -3.81 19.09
CA GLY A 253 9.25 -2.65 19.03
C GLY A 253 9.83 -1.24 19.29
N ARG A 254 11.15 -1.06 19.22
CA ARG A 254 11.86 0.24 19.22
C ARG A 254 12.48 0.59 17.87
N SER A 255 12.48 -0.30 16.89
CA SER A 255 13.09 -0.09 15.56
C SER A 255 12.18 0.62 14.54
N SER A 256 11.07 1.23 14.98
CA SER A 256 10.03 1.88 14.16
C SER A 256 9.67 3.28 14.64
#